data_AF-A0A063BS75-F1
#
_entry.id   AF-A0A063BS75-F1
#
_cell.length_a   1.000
_cell.length_b   1.000
_cell.length_c   1.000
_cell.angle_alpha   90.00
_cell.angle_beta   90.00
_cell.angle_gamma   90.00
#
_symmetry.space_group_name_H-M   'P 1'
#
loop_
_entity.id
_entity.type
_entity.pdbx_description
1 polymer ?
#
loop_
_entity_poly.entity_id
_entity_poly.type
_entity_poly.pdbx_seq_one_letter_code
_entity_poly.pdbx_strand_id
1 'polypeptide(L)'
;MRLMAIKSKQCASVKNKYYCPEIFLDAAASKLASTAVLFLNVELLSEFYYNFPRELDLRLGRHLTESEVERFAKEDPKIRRHLEVIRRKELLELVLEKMDSLRQLEGKERERLVGGRRRDGEKQRAR
;
A
#
# COMPACT_ATOMS: atom_id res chain seq x y z
N MET A 1 46.31 31.81 3.76
CA MET A 1 46.91 32.30 5.03
C MET A 1 46.47 31.46 6.23
N ARG A 2 45.17 31.33 6.55
CA ARG A 2 44.69 30.55 7.73
C ARG A 2 44.96 29.04 7.67
N LEU A 3 44.88 28.44 6.49
CA LEU A 3 45.17 27.01 6.26
C LEU A 3 46.64 26.63 6.54
N MET A 4 47.58 27.56 6.38
CA MET A 4 48.99 27.35 6.73
C MET A 4 49.23 27.48 8.24
N ALA A 5 48.49 28.36 8.92
CA ALA A 5 48.57 28.53 10.37
C ALA A 5 48.11 27.26 11.11
N ILE A 6 47.04 26.62 10.66
CA ILE A 6 46.53 25.35 11.22
C ILE A 6 47.57 24.23 11.09
N LYS A 7 48.33 24.19 9.99
CA LYS A 7 49.40 23.20 9.75
C LYS A 7 50.69 23.50 10.52
N SER A 8 50.78 24.63 11.22
CA SER A 8 51.96 25.00 11.99
C SER A 8 52.05 24.24 13.31
N LYS A 9 53.27 24.10 13.86
CA LYS A 9 53.50 23.44 15.16
C LYS A 9 52.79 24.12 16.33
N GLN A 10 52.39 25.40 16.19
CA GLN A 10 51.71 26.15 17.24
C GLN A 10 50.28 25.65 17.47
N CYS A 11 49.58 25.20 16.42
CA CYS A 11 48.22 24.65 16.50
C CYS A 11 48.18 23.16 16.87
N ALA A 12 49.33 22.48 16.93
CA ALA A 12 49.41 21.09 17.37
C ALA A 12 49.26 20.95 18.91
N SER A 13 49.40 22.04 19.66
CA SER A 13 49.28 22.04 21.12
C SER A 13 47.90 22.52 21.59
N VAL A 14 47.24 21.73 22.42
CA VAL A 14 45.92 22.06 23.01
C VAL A 14 45.95 23.33 23.88
N LYS A 15 47.12 23.70 24.41
CA LYS A 15 47.29 24.90 25.25
C LYS A 15 47.03 26.21 24.47
N ASN A 16 47.24 26.20 23.16
CA ASN A 16 47.12 27.37 22.30
C ASN A 16 45.72 27.55 21.70
N LYS A 17 44.67 27.22 22.46
CA LYS A 17 43.27 27.26 22.02
C LYS A 17 42.80 28.62 21.47
N TYR A 18 43.35 29.73 21.96
CA TYR A 18 43.00 31.08 21.51
C TYR A 18 43.72 31.49 20.22
N TYR A 19 44.84 30.85 19.89
CA TYR A 19 45.61 31.15 18.68
C TYR A 19 45.07 30.43 17.44
N CYS A 20 44.38 29.30 17.64
CA CYS A 20 43.83 28.47 16.57
C CYS A 20 42.33 28.18 16.82
N PRO A 21 41.46 29.20 16.69
CA PRO A 21 40.04 29.07 16.97
C PRO A 21 39.32 28.06 16.07
N GLU A 22 39.81 27.83 14.85
CA GLU A 22 39.20 26.90 13.89
C GLU A 22 39.19 25.46 14.41
N ILE A 23 40.30 24.98 14.97
CA ILE A 23 40.41 23.62 15.53
C ILE A 23 39.58 23.50 16.81
N PHE A 24 39.57 24.54 17.64
CA PHE A 24 38.81 24.54 18.88
C PHE A 24 37.29 24.48 18.62
N LEU A 25 36.80 25.29 17.68
CA LEU A 25 35.38 25.29 17.31
C LEU A 25 34.97 23.98 16.62
N ASP A 26 35.82 23.40 15.79
CA ASP A 26 35.57 22.10 15.15
C ASP A 26 35.52 20.95 16.19
N ALA A 27 36.43 20.95 17.16
CA ALA A 27 36.42 20.00 18.26
C ALA A 27 35.16 20.15 19.14
N ALA A 28 34.75 21.39 19.44
CA ALA A 28 33.53 21.66 20.18
C ALA A 28 32.28 21.22 19.41
N ALA A 29 32.20 21.56 18.11
CA ALA A 29 31.10 21.16 17.25
C ALA A 29 31.00 19.64 17.11
N SER A 30 32.13 18.96 16.91
CA SER A 30 32.20 17.50 16.85
C SER A 30 31.73 16.85 18.15
N LYS A 31 32.09 17.42 19.30
CA LYS A 31 31.65 16.91 20.60
C LYS A 31 30.14 17.11 20.79
N LEU A 32 29.63 18.31 20.51
CA LEU A 32 28.19 18.60 20.56
C LEU A 32 27.39 17.70 19.62
N ALA A 33 27.86 17.49 18.39
CA ALA A 33 27.22 16.59 17.42
C ALA A 33 27.23 15.15 17.93
N SER A 34 28.36 14.65 18.44
CA SER A 34 28.45 13.29 18.96
C SER A 34 27.46 13.01 20.10
N THR A 35 27.24 13.99 20.98
CA THR A 35 26.27 13.89 22.07
C THR A 35 24.83 14.04 21.57
N ALA A 36 24.58 14.98 20.66
CA ALA A 36 23.25 15.24 20.13
C ALA A 36 22.72 14.05 19.31
N VAL A 37 23.57 13.40 18.50
CA VAL A 37 23.17 12.23 17.70
C VAL A 37 22.70 11.07 18.59
N LEU A 38 23.34 10.85 19.75
CA LEU A 38 22.91 9.82 20.69
C LEU A 38 21.48 10.10 21.22
N PHE A 39 21.19 11.35 21.57
CA PHE A 39 19.86 11.76 22.02
C PHE A 39 18.82 11.67 20.90
N LEU A 40 19.14 12.14 19.68
CA LEU A 40 18.25 12.05 18.54
C LEU A 40 17.88 10.61 18.19
N ASN A 41 18.82 9.68 18.32
CA ASN A 41 18.56 8.27 18.04
C ASN A 41 17.59 7.64 19.06
N VAL A 42 17.78 7.93 20.35
CA VAL A 42 16.97 7.33 21.41
C VAL A 42 15.59 7.97 21.48
N GLU A 43 15.51 9.29 21.54
CA GLU A 43 14.24 9.98 21.74
C GLU A 43 13.43 10.06 20.45
N LEU A 44 14.05 10.48 19.33
CA LEU A 44 13.29 10.75 18.10
C LEU A 44 13.21 9.53 17.19
N LEU A 45 14.34 8.92 16.82
CA LEU A 45 14.31 7.85 15.83
C LEU A 45 13.66 6.59 16.37
N SER A 46 13.94 6.21 17.62
CA SER A 46 13.36 5.00 18.20
C SER A 46 11.85 5.14 18.36
N GLU A 47 11.38 6.31 18.80
CA GLU A 47 9.95 6.61 18.86
C GLU A 47 9.32 6.66 17.46
N PHE A 48 9.98 7.29 16.48
CA PHE A 48 9.50 7.36 15.11
C PHE A 48 9.35 5.97 14.49
N TYR A 49 10.36 5.10 14.57
CA TYR A 49 10.28 3.75 14.00
C TYR A 49 9.22 2.88 14.68
N TYR A 50 8.96 3.11 15.97
CA TYR A 50 7.88 2.43 16.67
C TYR A 50 6.51 2.99 16.24
N ASN A 51 6.30 4.31 16.29
CA ASN A 51 4.99 4.90 16.07
C ASN A 51 4.60 4.98 14.59
N PHE A 52 5.57 5.13 13.68
CA PHE A 52 5.30 5.37 12.26
C PHE A 52 4.53 4.24 11.58
N PRO A 53 4.89 2.94 11.70
CA PRO A 53 4.10 1.86 11.10
C PRO A 53 2.67 1.81 11.64
N ARG A 54 2.48 2.06 12.95
CA ARG A 54 1.15 2.09 13.57
C ARG A 54 0.29 3.24 13.05
N GLU A 55 0.86 4.43 13.00
CA GLU A 55 0.13 5.60 12.49
C GLU A 55 -0.18 5.46 11.00
N LEU A 56 0.75 4.86 10.24
CA LEU A 56 0.55 4.53 8.83
C LEU A 56 -0.61 3.54 8.67
N ASP A 57 -0.64 2.46 9.45
CA ASP A 57 -1.71 1.46 9.41
C ASP A 57 -3.04 2.02 9.91
N LEU A 58 -3.05 2.92 10.88
CA LEU A 58 -4.27 3.60 11.33
C LEU A 58 -4.84 4.45 10.20
N ARG A 59 -4.01 5.26 9.55
CA ARG A 59 -4.43 6.13 8.43
C ARG A 59 -4.84 5.33 7.22
N LEU A 60 -4.04 4.35 6.79
CA LEU A 60 -4.31 3.59 5.57
C LEU A 60 -5.36 2.48 5.78
N GLY A 61 -5.37 1.84 6.95
CA GLY A 61 -6.19 0.66 7.21
C GLY A 61 -7.62 0.95 7.65
N ARG A 62 -7.88 2.10 8.31
CA ARG A 62 -9.24 2.43 8.80
C ARG A 62 -9.81 3.74 8.27
N HIS A 63 -8.99 4.67 7.80
CA HIS A 63 -9.47 6.01 7.43
C HIS A 63 -9.68 6.22 5.93
N LEU A 64 -9.30 5.28 5.05
CA LEU A 64 -9.67 5.38 3.64
C LEU A 64 -11.05 4.80 3.39
N THR A 65 -11.87 5.57 2.70
CA THR A 65 -13.10 5.08 2.07
C THR A 65 -12.78 4.23 0.84
N GLU A 66 -13.67 3.31 0.48
CA GLU A 66 -13.50 2.44 -0.71
C GLU A 66 -13.25 3.25 -1.99
N SER A 67 -13.85 4.44 -2.10
CA SER A 67 -13.65 5.35 -3.23
C SER A 67 -12.24 5.95 -3.31
N GLU A 68 -11.61 6.21 -2.16
CA GLU A 68 -10.23 6.72 -2.08
C GLU A 68 -9.23 5.62 -2.34
N VAL A 69 -9.51 4.39 -1.85
CA VAL A 69 -8.71 3.21 -2.17
C VAL A 69 -8.73 2.94 -3.67
N GLU A 70 -9.89 3.01 -4.32
CA GLU A 70 -10.00 2.81 -5.77
C GLU A 70 -9.27 3.92 -6.55
N ARG A 71 -9.32 5.17 -6.07
CA ARG A 71 -8.58 6.29 -6.67
C ARG A 71 -7.06 6.07 -6.56
N PHE A 72 -6.58 5.71 -5.37
CA PHE A 72 -5.17 5.42 -5.11
C PHE A 72 -4.66 4.24 -5.96
N ALA A 73 -5.43 3.16 -6.04
CA ALA A 73 -5.07 2.01 -6.87
C ALA A 73 -5.03 2.34 -8.38
N LYS A 74 -5.77 3.36 -8.83
CA LYS A 74 -5.80 3.81 -10.23
C LYS A 74 -4.69 4.79 -10.60
N GLU A 75 -3.88 5.25 -9.65
CA GLU A 75 -2.73 6.14 -9.92
C GLU A 75 -1.67 5.40 -10.76
N ASP A 76 -1.45 4.10 -10.52
CA ASP A 76 -0.59 3.28 -11.35
C ASP A 76 -1.33 2.84 -12.63
N PRO A 77 -0.83 3.17 -13.84
CA PRO A 77 -1.47 2.80 -15.10
C PRO A 77 -1.54 1.28 -15.32
N LYS A 78 -0.63 0.48 -14.75
CA LYS A 78 -0.66 -0.99 -14.85
C LYS A 78 -1.80 -1.56 -14.00
N ILE A 79 -1.91 -1.12 -12.75
CA ILE A 79 -2.97 -1.56 -11.83
C ILE A 79 -4.33 -1.13 -12.35
N ARG A 80 -4.45 0.11 -12.87
CA ARG A 80 -5.69 0.58 -13.49
C ARG A 80 -6.19 -0.34 -14.60
N ARG A 81 -5.34 -0.70 -15.56
CA ARG A 81 -5.70 -1.64 -16.64
C ARG A 81 -6.09 -3.01 -16.11
N HIS A 82 -5.41 -3.48 -15.06
CA HIS A 82 -5.72 -4.75 -14.43
C HIS A 82 -7.12 -4.74 -13.79
N LEU A 83 -7.45 -3.68 -13.04
CA LEU A 83 -8.76 -3.49 -12.42
C LEU A 83 -9.89 -3.38 -13.46
N GLU A 84 -9.64 -2.67 -14.57
CA GLU A 84 -10.61 -2.57 -15.68
C GLU A 84 -10.90 -3.94 -16.32
N VAL A 85 -9.87 -4.76 -16.52
CA VAL A 85 -10.02 -6.12 -17.06
C VAL A 85 -10.75 -7.03 -16.08
N ILE A 86 -10.43 -6.98 -14.79
CA ILE A 86 -11.13 -7.74 -13.74
C ILE A 86 -12.60 -7.36 -13.71
N ARG A 87 -12.92 -6.06 -13.64
CA ARG A 87 -14.31 -5.58 -13.61
C ARG A 87 -15.10 -6.03 -14.85
N ARG A 88 -14.48 -6.01 -16.02
CA ARG A 88 -15.11 -6.52 -17.26
C ARG A 88 -15.34 -8.03 -17.21
N LYS A 89 -14.39 -8.78 -16.67
CA LYS A 89 -14.50 -10.24 -16.51
C LYS A 89 -15.65 -10.59 -15.55
N GLU A 90 -15.69 -10.00 -14.36
CA GLU A 90 -16.72 -10.25 -13.34
C GLU A 90 -18.13 -9.99 -13.87
N LEU A 91 -18.33 -8.89 -14.61
CA LEU A 91 -19.63 -8.57 -15.22
C LEU A 91 -20.04 -9.62 -16.27
N LEU A 92 -19.10 -10.08 -17.09
CA LEU A 92 -19.39 -11.09 -18.10
C LEU A 92 -19.67 -12.47 -17.48
N GLU A 93 -18.95 -12.84 -16.43
CA GLU A 93 -19.20 -14.06 -15.66
C GLU A 93 -20.59 -14.03 -15.01
N LEU A 94 -20.98 -12.89 -14.41
CA LEU A 94 -22.31 -12.72 -13.84
C LEU A 94 -23.41 -12.86 -14.91
N VAL A 95 -23.22 -12.26 -16.08
CA VAL A 95 -24.19 -12.37 -17.19
C VAL A 95 -24.31 -13.82 -17.65
N LEU A 96 -23.18 -14.51 -17.82
CA LEU A 96 -23.16 -15.92 -18.24
C LEU A 96 -23.89 -16.80 -17.21
N GLU A 97 -23.62 -16.60 -15.91
CA GLU A 97 -24.27 -17.31 -14.82
C GLU A 97 -25.79 -17.10 -14.82
N LYS A 98 -26.26 -15.87 -15.03
CA LYS A 98 -27.69 -15.56 -15.11
C LYS A 98 -28.33 -16.18 -16.34
N MET A 99 -27.65 -16.15 -17.50
CA MET A 99 -28.15 -16.77 -18.72
C MET A 99 -28.26 -18.30 -18.58
N ASP A 100 -27.27 -18.96 -17.98
CA ASP A 100 -27.31 -20.40 -17.76
C ASP A 100 -28.37 -20.78 -16.73
N SER A 101 -28.54 -19.98 -15.68
CA SER A 101 -29.62 -20.15 -14.70
C SER A 101 -31.01 -20.07 -15.37
N LEU A 102 -31.20 -19.13 -16.29
CA LEU A 102 -32.44 -19.00 -17.07
C LEU A 102 -32.64 -20.19 -18.02
N ARG A 103 -31.61 -20.61 -18.75
CA ARG A 103 -31.70 -21.79 -19.64
C ARG A 103 -32.05 -23.07 -18.89
N GLN A 104 -31.53 -23.26 -17.68
CA GLN A 104 -31.89 -24.41 -16.83
C GLN A 104 -33.35 -24.35 -16.38
N LEU A 105 -33.89 -23.16 -16.11
CA LEU A 105 -35.30 -22.97 -15.76
C LEU A 105 -36.21 -23.21 -16.97
N GLU A 106 -35.89 -22.66 -18.14
CA GLU A 106 -36.63 -22.89 -19.38
C GLU A 106 -36.61 -24.35 -19.83
N GLY A 107 -35.46 -25.04 -19.68
CA GLY A 107 -35.34 -26.47 -19.97
C GLY A 107 -36.29 -27.32 -19.12
N LYS A 108 -36.36 -27.01 -17.81
CA LYS A 108 -37.30 -27.67 -16.87
C LYS A 108 -38.76 -27.38 -17.20
N GLU A 109 -39.11 -26.14 -17.57
CA GLU A 109 -40.47 -25.80 -18.00
C GLU A 109 -40.86 -26.55 -19.28
N ARG A 110 -39.95 -26.62 -20.25
CA ARG A 110 -40.17 -27.34 -21.51
C ARG A 110 -40.33 -28.85 -21.29
N GLU A 111 -39.54 -29.44 -20.40
CA GLU A 111 -39.71 -30.85 -19.99
C GLU A 111 -41.05 -31.10 -19.28
N ARG A 112 -41.50 -30.18 -18.42
CA ARG A 112 -42.84 -30.26 -17.80
C ARG A 112 -43.97 -30.21 -18.83
N LEU A 113 -43.87 -29.33 -19.82
CA LEU A 113 -44.86 -29.20 -20.90
C LEU A 113 -44.90 -30.43 -21.81
N VAL A 114 -43.73 -31.00 -22.14
CA VAL A 114 -43.63 -32.23 -22.96
C VAL A 114 -44.08 -33.47 -22.17
N GLY A 115 -43.75 -33.56 -20.88
CA GLY A 115 -44.19 -34.62 -19.98
C GLY A 115 -45.71 -34.60 -19.73
N GLY A 116 -46.31 -33.41 -19.62
CA GLY A 116 -47.77 -33.24 -19.54
C GLY A 116 -48.49 -33.74 -20.78
N ARG A 117 -48.01 -33.36 -21.98
CA ARG A 117 -48.59 -33.83 -23.26
C ARG A 117 -48.51 -35.34 -23.46
N ARG A 118 -47.44 -36.01 -23.02
CA ARG A 118 -47.33 -37.48 -23.09
C ARG A 118 -48.36 -38.17 -22.20
N ARG A 119 -48.58 -37.66 -20.99
CA ARG A 119 -49.56 -38.21 -20.03
C ARG A 119 -51.01 -38.06 -20.49
N ASP A 120 -51.34 -36.97 -21.17
CA ASP A 120 -52.69 -36.76 -21.73
C ASP A 120 -52.95 -37.61 -22.99
N GLY A 121 -51.92 -37.84 -23.82
CA GLY A 121 -52.01 -38.73 -24.99
C GLY A 121 -52.20 -40.21 -24.63
N GLU A 122 -51.59 -40.70 -23.54
CA GLU A 122 -51.79 -42.06 -23.03
C GLU A 122 -53.22 -42.28 -22.49
N LYS A 123 -53.82 -41.27 -21.84
CA LYS A 123 -55.19 -41.36 -21.32
C LYS A 123 -56.25 -41.40 -22.42
N GLN A 124 -56.01 -40.78 -23.58
CA GLN A 124 -56.96 -40.81 -24.71
C GLN A 124 -56.91 -42.12 -25.51
N ARG A 125 -55.80 -42.88 -25.47
CA ARG A 125 -55.70 -44.20 -26.12
C ARG A 125 -56.29 -45.35 -25.31
N ALA A 126 -56.61 -45.13 -24.04
CA ALA A 126 -57.14 -46.14 -23.12
C ALA A 126 -58.68 -46.10 -22.96
N ARG A 127 -59.39 -45.48 -23.90
CA ARG A 127 -60.86 -45.35 -23.91
C ARG A 127 -61.48 -45.95 -25.15
#